data_AF-A0A969AHM3-F1
#
_entry.id   AF-A0A969AHM3-F1
#
_cell.length_a   1.000
_cell.length_b   1.000
_cell.length_c   1.000
_cell.angle_alpha   90.00
_cell.angle_beta   90.00
_cell.angle_gamma   90.00
#
_symmetry.space_group_name_H-M   'P 1'
#
loop_
_entity.id
_entity.type
_entity.pdbx_description
1 polymer ?
#
loop_
_entity_poly.entity_id
_entity_poly.type
_entity_poly.pdbx_seq_one_letter_code
_entity_poly.pdbx_strand_id
1 'polypeptide(L)'
;MADYIKRIQSRLSRRNIKQTRTVLIDAIAQAGFDHTKLTEDEVDNLTDLLVDKFKDYERSDTEAEQKSDRPNAGSNSQLPIPQPKISENLVNEPDISEILQPPEPELEAAKIVVSPEQKQELIANQASGLGVELSSVEVVEVATSLKDSFLDHDCFIEEVITAVVKYNDHRSDSLERKSKMQDRILKTVEIN
;
A
#
# COMPACT_ATOMS: atom_id res chain seq x y z
N MET A 1 -10.03 -13.43 -22.50
CA MET A 1 -10.00 -12.55 -21.32
C MET A 1 -9.07 -11.41 -21.67
N ALA A 2 -9.59 -10.19 -21.79
CA ALA A 2 -8.74 -9.04 -22.12
C ALA A 2 -7.83 -8.75 -20.92
N ASP A 3 -6.53 -8.62 -21.18
CA ASP A 3 -5.54 -8.34 -20.15
C ASP A 3 -5.53 -6.82 -19.89
N TYR A 4 -6.59 -6.34 -19.21
CA TYR A 4 -6.84 -4.92 -18.99
C TYR A 4 -5.66 -4.22 -18.29
N ILE A 5 -4.92 -4.95 -17.46
CA ILE A 5 -3.70 -4.47 -16.82
C ILE A 5 -2.63 -4.10 -17.86
N LYS A 6 -2.43 -4.92 -18.91
CA LYS A 6 -1.49 -4.57 -20.00
C LYS A 6 -1.93 -3.33 -20.76
N ARG A 7 -3.24 -3.13 -20.91
CA ARG A 7 -3.80 -1.96 -21.59
C ARG A 7 -3.58 -0.69 -20.77
N ILE A 8 -3.81 -0.75 -19.45
CA ILE A 8 -3.51 0.34 -18.51
C ILE A 8 -2.00 0.63 -18.50
N GLN A 9 -1.17 -0.41 -18.39
CA GLN A 9 0.29 -0.28 -18.41
C GLN A 9 0.80 0.37 -19.71
N SER A 10 0.24 -0.01 -20.86
CA SER A 10 0.58 0.58 -22.16
C SER A 10 0.22 2.07 -22.21
N ARG A 11 -0.93 2.46 -21.65
CA ARG A 11 -1.39 3.85 -21.64
C ARG A 11 -0.62 4.72 -20.64
N LEU A 12 -0.26 4.18 -19.48
CA LEU A 12 0.62 4.85 -18.53
C LEU A 12 2.02 5.07 -19.11
N SER A 13 2.56 4.05 -19.80
CA SER A 13 3.86 4.15 -20.46
C SER A 13 3.88 5.25 -21.53
N ARG A 14 2.77 5.47 -22.25
CA ARG A 14 2.63 6.59 -23.21
C ARG A 14 2.69 7.97 -22.56
N ARG A 15 2.39 8.05 -21.26
CA ARG A 15 2.46 9.27 -20.45
C ARG A 15 3.74 9.36 -19.60
N ASN A 16 4.78 8.57 -19.94
CA ASN A 16 6.06 8.40 -19.23
C ASN A 16 5.98 7.70 -17.86
N ILE A 17 4.82 7.19 -17.46
CA ILE A 17 4.65 6.53 -16.17
C ILE A 17 4.92 5.03 -16.35
N LYS A 18 6.07 4.56 -15.86
CA LYS A 18 6.46 3.14 -15.91
C LYS A 18 6.16 2.48 -14.57
N GLN A 19 5.07 1.72 -14.52
CA GLN A 19 4.68 0.97 -13.33
C GLN A 19 4.67 -0.53 -13.61
N THR A 20 5.02 -1.31 -12.59
CA THR A 20 5.00 -2.78 -12.68
C THR A 20 3.57 -3.31 -12.59
N ARG A 21 3.35 -4.52 -13.11
CA ARG A 21 2.03 -5.16 -13.08
C ARG A 21 1.48 -5.28 -11.65
N THR A 22 2.34 -5.62 -10.70
CA THR A 22 1.98 -5.75 -9.28
C THR A 22 1.49 -4.42 -8.69
N VAL A 23 2.22 -3.33 -8.95
CA VAL A 23 1.84 -1.98 -8.50
C VAL A 23 0.53 -1.52 -9.11
N LEU A 24 0.27 -1.87 -10.39
CA LEU A 24 -1.01 -1.57 -11.02
C LEU A 24 -2.14 -2.35 -10.39
N ILE A 25 -1.98 -3.65 -10.13
CA ILE A 25 -3.02 -4.46 -9.47
C ILE A 25 -3.37 -3.87 -8.10
N ASP A 26 -2.36 -3.50 -7.32
CA ASP A 26 -2.53 -2.91 -5.99
C ASP A 26 -3.24 -1.55 -6.07
N ALA A 27 -2.79 -0.67 -6.97
CA ALA A 27 -3.41 0.64 -7.15
C ALA A 27 -4.86 0.56 -7.67
N ILE A 28 -5.19 -0.46 -8.46
CA ILE A 28 -6.54 -0.75 -8.94
C ILE A 28 -7.42 -1.25 -7.79
N ALA A 29 -6.90 -2.15 -6.96
CA ALA A 29 -7.58 -2.64 -5.76
C ALA A 29 -7.85 -1.50 -4.76
N GLN A 30 -6.87 -0.61 -4.58
CA GLN A 30 -7.01 0.57 -3.72
C GLN A 30 -8.02 1.59 -4.26
N ALA A 31 -8.23 1.64 -5.58
CA ALA A 31 -9.27 2.43 -6.22
C ALA A 31 -10.67 1.78 -6.13
N GLY A 32 -10.79 0.58 -5.53
CA GLY A 32 -12.06 -0.12 -5.34
C GLY A 32 -12.51 -0.95 -6.55
N PHE A 33 -11.63 -1.16 -7.54
CA PHE A 33 -11.97 -1.90 -8.76
C PHE A 33 -11.40 -3.33 -8.74
N ASP A 34 -12.19 -4.27 -9.27
CA ASP A 34 -11.74 -5.64 -9.50
C ASP A 34 -11.07 -5.74 -10.87
N HIS A 35 -9.75 -5.91 -10.87
CA HIS A 35 -8.93 -6.05 -12.08
C HIS A 35 -9.36 -7.21 -13.01
N THR A 36 -10.17 -8.16 -12.53
CA THR A 36 -10.70 -9.29 -13.31
C THR A 36 -12.05 -9.00 -13.97
N LYS A 37 -12.76 -7.96 -13.53
CA LYS A 37 -14.11 -7.58 -13.98
C LYS A 37 -14.20 -6.17 -14.57
N LEU A 38 -13.07 -5.60 -14.98
CA LEU A 38 -13.01 -4.27 -15.57
C LEU A 38 -13.77 -4.21 -16.91
N THR A 39 -14.63 -3.22 -17.03
CA THR A 39 -15.22 -2.77 -18.30
C THR A 39 -14.30 -1.78 -19.02
N GLU A 40 -14.53 -1.54 -20.30
CA GLU A 40 -13.67 -0.66 -21.10
C GLU A 40 -13.73 0.81 -20.61
N ASP A 41 -14.90 1.27 -20.17
CA ASP A 41 -15.09 2.60 -19.59
C ASP A 41 -14.38 2.76 -18.24
N GLU A 42 -14.39 1.72 -17.41
CA GLU A 42 -13.66 1.72 -16.13
C GLU A 42 -12.15 1.77 -16.34
N VAL A 43 -11.64 1.11 -17.39
CA VAL A 43 -10.21 1.15 -17.73
C VAL A 43 -9.76 2.56 -18.12
N ASP A 44 -10.59 3.32 -18.82
CA ASP A 44 -10.30 4.71 -19.19
C ASP A 44 -10.26 5.60 -17.93
N ASN A 45 -11.31 5.54 -17.10
CA ASN A 45 -11.40 6.30 -15.85
C ASN A 45 -10.26 5.98 -14.87
N LEU A 46 -9.96 4.69 -14.72
CA LEU A 46 -8.89 4.19 -13.87
C LEU A 46 -7.52 4.60 -14.39
N THR A 47 -7.32 4.62 -15.71
CA THR A 47 -6.06 5.12 -16.29
C THR A 47 -5.87 6.58 -15.92
N ASP A 48 -6.89 7.43 -16.04
CA ASP A 48 -6.76 8.85 -15.70
C ASP A 48 -6.54 9.08 -14.20
N LEU A 49 -7.22 8.33 -13.34
CA LEU A 49 -7.01 8.34 -11.88
C LEU A 49 -5.57 7.94 -11.51
N LEU A 50 -5.06 6.87 -12.11
CA LEU A 50 -3.69 6.39 -11.88
C LEU A 50 -2.65 7.38 -12.42
N VAL A 51 -2.92 8.04 -13.56
CA VAL A 51 -2.02 9.07 -14.09
C VAL A 51 -1.88 10.22 -13.11
N ASP A 52 -2.97 10.67 -12.49
CA ASP A 52 -2.93 11.73 -11.49
C ASP A 52 -2.13 11.29 -10.26
N LYS A 53 -2.46 10.13 -9.71
CA LYS A 53 -1.79 9.53 -8.55
C LYS A 53 -0.28 9.36 -8.74
N PHE A 54 0.16 8.91 -9.92
CA PHE A 54 1.58 8.68 -10.21
C PHE A 54 2.33 9.95 -10.66
N LYS A 55 1.64 10.97 -11.18
CA LYS A 55 2.26 12.27 -11.52
C LYS A 55 2.70 13.04 -10.28
N ASP A 56 1.91 12.97 -9.20
CA ASP A 56 2.29 13.59 -7.94
C ASP A 56 3.46 12.85 -7.28
N TYR A 57 3.58 11.55 -7.52
CA TYR A 57 4.69 10.74 -7.00
C TYR A 57 6.04 11.07 -7.67
N GLU A 58 6.08 11.31 -8.99
CA GLU A 58 7.31 11.68 -9.72
C GLU A 58 7.88 13.06 -9.35
N ARG A 59 7.12 13.94 -8.67
CA ARG A 59 7.67 15.20 -8.14
C ARG A 59 8.55 15.01 -6.90
N SER A 60 8.54 13.82 -6.28
CA SER A 60 9.26 13.56 -5.03
C SER A 60 10.66 12.97 -5.22
N ASP A 61 10.94 12.36 -6.38
CA ASP A 61 12.17 11.57 -6.59
C ASP A 61 12.76 11.76 -8.01
N THR A 62 13.12 12.99 -8.38
CA THR A 62 13.90 13.22 -9.62
C THR A 62 15.22 13.94 -9.37
N GLU A 63 16.19 13.23 -8.82
CA GLU A 63 17.62 13.47 -9.11
C GLU A 63 18.34 12.13 -9.31
N ALA A 64 18.29 11.61 -10.54
CA ALA A 64 19.38 10.82 -11.12
C ALA A 64 19.22 10.76 -12.66
N GLU A 65 19.93 11.67 -13.32
CA GLU A 65 20.48 11.55 -14.69
C GLU A 65 20.99 10.12 -15.00
N GLN A 66 21.03 9.56 -16.22
CA GLN A 66 21.37 10.15 -17.51
C GLN A 66 21.14 9.15 -18.69
N LYS A 67 20.71 9.70 -19.84
CA LYS A 67 21.08 9.44 -21.25
C LYS A 67 21.27 8.00 -21.79
N SER A 68 20.59 7.68 -22.91
CA SER A 68 21.23 7.66 -24.25
C SER A 68 20.24 7.44 -25.42
N ASP A 69 20.46 8.24 -26.47
CA ASP A 69 20.02 8.32 -27.88
C ASP A 69 18.89 7.46 -28.54
N ARG A 70 17.83 8.20 -28.99
CA ARG A 70 17.21 8.36 -30.34
C ARG A 70 17.60 7.46 -31.55
N PRO A 71 16.89 7.51 -32.72
CA PRO A 71 15.48 7.85 -33.03
C PRO A 71 14.83 6.94 -34.13
N ASN A 72 13.62 7.32 -34.60
CA ASN A 72 12.98 7.02 -35.91
C ASN A 72 12.02 5.80 -35.90
N ALA A 73 10.80 5.77 -36.44
CA ALA A 73 10.04 6.59 -37.38
C ALA A 73 8.53 6.48 -37.00
N GLY A 74 7.70 7.50 -37.12
CA GLY A 74 6.98 7.81 -38.36
C GLY A 74 5.65 7.05 -38.46
N SER A 75 4.53 7.69 -38.13
CA SER A 75 3.28 7.56 -38.89
C SER A 75 2.18 8.51 -38.41
N ASN A 76 1.76 9.34 -39.35
CA ASN A 76 0.49 10.05 -39.41
C ASN A 76 -0.69 9.12 -39.08
N SER A 77 -1.68 9.64 -38.36
CA SER A 77 -3.03 9.81 -38.91
C SER A 77 -3.88 10.67 -37.98
N GLN A 78 -4.11 11.88 -38.47
CA GLN A 78 -5.25 12.74 -38.20
C GLN A 78 -6.54 11.99 -38.60
N LEU A 79 -7.62 12.14 -37.84
CA LEU A 79 -9.00 12.41 -38.28
C LEU A 79 -9.98 12.34 -37.06
N PRO A 80 -11.17 12.97 -37.15
CA PRO A 80 -11.87 13.59 -36.03
C PRO A 80 -13.13 12.83 -35.53
N ILE A 81 -13.53 13.23 -34.31
CA ILE A 81 -14.83 13.14 -33.59
C ILE A 81 -16.04 12.62 -34.41
N PRO A 82 -16.91 11.79 -33.80
CA PRO A 82 -18.24 12.29 -33.46
C PRO A 82 -18.73 11.92 -32.05
N GLN A 83 -19.28 12.91 -31.34
CA GLN A 83 -20.20 12.74 -30.20
C GLN A 83 -21.54 12.16 -30.69
N PRO A 84 -22.23 11.34 -29.89
CA PRO A 84 -23.68 11.23 -29.94
C PRO A 84 -24.34 11.92 -28.74
N LYS A 85 -25.38 12.69 -29.09
CA LYS A 85 -26.31 13.41 -28.23
C LYS A 85 -27.34 12.43 -27.64
N ILE A 86 -27.71 12.70 -26.38
CA ILE A 86 -29.06 12.73 -25.78
C ILE A 86 -30.03 11.63 -26.23
N SER A 87 -30.54 10.85 -25.27
CA SER A 87 -31.94 10.43 -25.26
C SER A 87 -32.41 10.22 -23.82
N GLU A 88 -33.15 11.22 -23.33
CA GLU A 88 -34.21 11.02 -22.34
C GLU A 88 -35.12 9.89 -22.81
N ASN A 89 -35.40 8.93 -21.93
CA ASN A 89 -36.69 8.26 -21.93
C ASN A 89 -37.10 8.04 -20.47
N LEU A 90 -38.04 8.87 -20.05
CA LEU A 90 -39.08 8.54 -19.08
C LEU A 90 -39.64 7.14 -19.36
N VAL A 91 -40.26 6.57 -18.32
CA VAL A 91 -41.48 5.74 -18.33
C VAL A 91 -41.35 4.51 -17.42
N ASN A 92 -42.07 4.63 -16.30
CA ASN A 92 -42.84 3.62 -15.57
C ASN A 92 -42.21 2.90 -14.36
N GLU A 93 -42.69 3.33 -13.18
CA GLU A 93 -43.03 2.47 -12.04
C GLU A 93 -43.83 1.23 -12.47
N PRO A 94 -43.72 0.13 -11.70
CA PRO A 94 -44.88 -0.21 -10.89
C PRO A 94 -44.54 -0.60 -9.45
N ASP A 95 -45.37 -0.03 -8.57
CA ASP A 95 -45.80 -0.47 -7.24
C ASP A 95 -45.75 -2.00 -7.01
N ILE A 96 -44.91 -2.44 -6.05
CA ILE A 96 -45.13 -3.69 -5.30
C ILE A 96 -44.45 -3.61 -3.91
N SER A 97 -45.31 -3.48 -2.90
CA SER A 97 -45.28 -4.03 -1.54
C SER A 97 -43.96 -4.57 -0.93
N GLU A 98 -43.65 -4.02 0.25
CA GLU A 98 -43.23 -4.75 1.46
C GLU A 98 -42.00 -5.66 1.32
N ILE A 99 -40.80 -5.07 1.47
CA ILE A 99 -39.61 -5.82 1.86
C ILE A 99 -38.93 -5.05 3.00
N LEU A 100 -39.14 -5.58 4.21
CA LEU A 100 -38.19 -5.64 5.32
C LEU A 100 -37.18 -4.49 5.40
N GLN A 101 -37.40 -3.58 6.36
CA GLN A 101 -36.31 -2.82 6.97
C GLN A 101 -35.10 -3.74 7.19
N PRO A 102 -33.97 -3.54 6.51
CA PRO A 102 -32.72 -4.09 7.00
C PRO A 102 -32.47 -3.45 8.37
N PRO A 103 -32.01 -4.23 9.38
CA PRO A 103 -31.59 -3.65 10.64
C PRO A 103 -30.54 -2.58 10.35
N GLU A 104 -30.67 -1.42 10.99
CA GLU A 104 -29.61 -0.42 11.02
C GLU A 104 -28.28 -1.12 11.27
N PRO A 105 -27.27 -0.97 10.39
CA PRO A 105 -25.92 -1.27 10.81
C PRO A 105 -25.63 -0.25 11.92
N GLU A 106 -25.65 -0.71 13.17
CA GLU A 106 -24.88 -0.08 14.23
C GLU A 106 -23.52 0.24 13.63
N LEU A 107 -23.19 1.53 13.61
CA LEU A 107 -21.86 2.07 13.36
C LEU A 107 -20.93 1.55 14.45
N GLU A 108 -20.64 0.25 14.46
CA GLU A 108 -19.43 -0.29 15.05
C GLU A 108 -18.30 0.30 14.20
N ALA A 109 -17.71 1.38 14.73
CA ALA A 109 -16.52 2.03 14.20
C ALA A 109 -15.60 0.98 13.59
N ALA A 110 -15.25 1.14 12.31
CA ALA A 110 -14.53 0.18 11.48
C ALA A 110 -13.24 -0.29 12.17
N LYS A 111 -13.38 -1.31 13.03
CA LYS A 111 -12.30 -1.85 13.83
C LYS A 111 -11.42 -2.63 12.87
N ILE A 112 -10.23 -2.10 12.60
CA ILE A 112 -9.31 -2.71 11.64
C ILE A 112 -8.82 -4.02 12.25
N VAL A 113 -9.27 -5.14 11.68
CA VAL A 113 -8.77 -6.48 12.00
C VAL A 113 -7.64 -6.80 11.03
N VAL A 114 -6.40 -6.66 11.50
CA VAL A 114 -5.19 -6.93 10.71
C VAL A 114 -4.84 -8.42 10.85
N SER A 115 -4.54 -9.09 9.74
CA SER A 115 -4.10 -10.49 9.80
C SER A 115 -2.72 -10.60 10.48
N PRO A 116 -2.39 -11.72 11.16
CA PRO A 116 -1.10 -11.87 11.83
C PRO A 116 0.08 -11.80 10.86
N GLU A 117 -0.11 -12.22 9.62
CA GLU A 117 0.89 -12.15 8.55
C GLU A 117 1.15 -10.69 8.14
N GLN A 118 0.10 -9.91 7.93
CA GLN A 118 0.20 -8.47 7.64
C GLN A 118 0.85 -7.71 8.80
N LYS A 119 0.54 -8.11 10.04
CA LYS A 119 1.12 -7.53 11.26
C LYS A 119 2.64 -7.77 11.31
N GLN A 120 3.06 -9.00 11.04
CA GLN A 120 4.47 -9.39 11.00
C GLN A 120 5.23 -8.69 9.87
N GLU A 121 4.64 -8.61 8.67
CA GLU A 121 5.23 -7.91 7.53
C GLU A 121 5.41 -6.42 7.83
N LEU A 122 4.39 -5.77 8.42
CA LEU A 122 4.49 -4.37 8.79
C LEU A 122 5.57 -4.14 9.85
N ILE A 123 5.63 -4.97 10.89
CA ILE A 123 6.68 -4.88 11.93
C ILE A 123 8.08 -5.01 11.30
N ALA A 124 8.28 -5.98 10.41
CA ALA A 124 9.56 -6.17 9.73
C ALA A 124 9.92 -4.95 8.88
N ASN A 125 8.97 -4.41 8.12
CA ASN A 125 9.19 -3.23 7.28
C ASN A 125 9.50 -1.98 8.11
N GLN A 126 8.77 -1.75 9.20
CA GLN A 126 9.00 -0.60 10.10
C GLN A 126 10.34 -0.74 10.84
N ALA A 127 10.68 -1.93 11.32
CA ALA A 127 11.98 -2.17 11.95
C ALA A 127 13.14 -1.93 10.98
N SER A 128 13.03 -2.43 9.75
CA SER A 128 14.03 -2.19 8.71
C SER A 128 14.14 -0.71 8.37
N GLY A 129 13.02 0.03 8.30
CA GLY A 129 13.00 1.48 8.11
C GLY A 129 13.66 2.27 9.25
N LEU A 130 13.62 1.75 10.48
CA LEU A 130 14.32 2.29 11.65
C LEU A 130 15.79 1.86 11.75
N GLY A 131 16.29 1.06 10.81
CA GLY A 131 17.64 0.50 10.84
C GLY A 131 17.82 -0.61 11.88
N VAL A 132 16.72 -1.20 12.36
CA VAL A 132 16.74 -2.32 13.32
C VAL A 132 16.54 -3.62 12.57
N GLU A 133 17.57 -4.49 12.60
CA GLU A 133 17.46 -5.84 12.06
C GLU A 133 16.82 -6.77 13.10
N LEU A 134 15.55 -7.09 12.88
CA LEU A 134 14.83 -8.11 13.62
C LEU A 134 14.86 -9.44 12.87
N SER A 135 15.18 -10.52 13.58
CA SER A 135 14.98 -11.88 13.07
C SER A 135 13.50 -12.25 13.05
N SER A 136 13.13 -13.25 12.24
CA SER A 136 11.73 -13.71 12.14
C SER A 136 11.10 -14.10 13.48
N VAL A 137 11.91 -14.61 14.43
CA VAL A 137 11.45 -14.97 15.78
C VAL A 137 11.12 -13.71 16.59
N GLU A 138 11.95 -12.68 16.51
CA GLU A 138 11.75 -11.41 17.20
C GLU A 138 10.55 -10.65 16.63
N VAL A 139 10.33 -10.72 15.31
CA VAL A 139 9.13 -10.14 14.66
C VAL A 139 7.85 -10.76 15.22
N VAL A 140 7.82 -12.08 15.42
CA VAL A 140 6.67 -12.78 16.00
C VAL A 140 6.48 -12.39 17.48
N GLU A 141 7.57 -12.25 18.24
CA GLU A 141 7.53 -11.83 19.63
C GLU A 141 6.97 -10.40 19.77
N VAL A 142 7.41 -9.47 18.91
CA VAL A 142 6.86 -8.11 18.85
C VAL A 142 5.39 -8.15 18.43
N ALA A 143 5.03 -8.96 17.44
CA ALA A 143 3.65 -9.09 16.95
C ALA A 143 2.66 -9.62 18.00
N THR A 144 3.11 -10.55 18.84
CA THR A 144 2.30 -11.10 19.95
C THR A 144 2.16 -10.13 21.13
N SER A 145 3.07 -9.17 21.27
CA SER A 145 2.97 -8.10 22.28
C SER A 145 1.99 -6.98 21.92
N LEU A 146 1.64 -6.87 20.63
CA LEU A 146 0.76 -5.85 20.09
C LEU A 146 -0.71 -6.25 20.23
N LYS A 147 -1.59 -5.27 20.43
CA LYS A 147 -3.05 -5.47 20.42
C LYS A 147 -3.51 -5.99 19.05
N ASP A 148 -4.68 -6.63 19.00
CA ASP A 148 -5.27 -7.16 17.76
C ASP A 148 -6.39 -6.28 17.19
N SER A 149 -6.57 -5.10 17.80
CA SER A 149 -7.62 -4.18 17.40
C SER A 149 -7.17 -2.74 17.48
N PHE A 150 -7.41 -2.02 16.39
CA PHE A 150 -7.03 -0.63 16.23
C PHE A 150 -8.22 0.16 15.68
N LEU A 151 -8.31 1.41 16.11
CA LEU A 151 -9.33 2.36 15.66
C LEU A 151 -9.01 2.84 14.24
N ASP A 152 -7.73 3.13 13.97
CA ASP A 152 -7.25 3.67 12.71
C ASP A 152 -5.92 3.03 12.32
N HIS A 153 -5.59 3.10 11.03
CA HIS A 153 -4.34 2.54 10.50
C HIS A 153 -3.10 3.29 11.03
N ASP A 154 -3.23 4.61 11.23
CA ASP A 154 -2.16 5.41 11.82
C ASP A 154 -1.88 5.01 13.27
N CYS A 155 -2.92 4.78 14.08
CA CYS A 155 -2.77 4.25 15.44
C CYS A 155 -2.09 2.87 15.44
N PHE A 156 -2.38 2.03 14.45
CA PHE A 156 -1.73 0.73 14.30
C PHE A 156 -0.23 0.87 13.99
N ILE A 157 0.13 1.75 13.04
CA ILE A 157 1.53 2.00 12.69
C ILE A 157 2.29 2.60 13.87
N GLU A 158 1.72 3.58 14.58
CA GLU A 158 2.35 4.19 15.76
C GLU A 158 2.60 3.16 16.88
N GLU A 159 1.64 2.27 17.14
CA GLU A 159 1.80 1.21 18.13
C GLU A 159 2.89 0.22 17.69
N VAL A 160 2.95 -0.14 16.40
CA VAL A 160 4.00 -1.00 15.82
C VAL A 160 5.38 -0.36 15.98
N ILE A 161 5.53 0.91 15.61
CA ILE A 161 6.79 1.67 15.76
C ILE A 161 7.20 1.70 17.23
N THR A 162 6.26 2.02 18.12
CA THR A 162 6.51 2.08 19.57
C THR A 162 6.95 0.72 20.11
N ALA A 163 6.32 -0.37 19.66
CA ALA A 163 6.68 -1.73 20.07
C ALA A 163 8.09 -2.12 19.59
N VAL A 164 8.43 -1.80 18.33
CA VAL A 164 9.77 -2.05 17.77
C VAL A 164 10.84 -1.25 18.51
N VAL A 165 10.64 0.04 18.74
CA VAL A 165 11.58 0.90 19.47
C VAL A 165 11.78 0.38 20.89
N LYS A 166 10.68 0.08 21.61
CA LYS A 166 10.74 -0.45 22.97
C LYS A 166 11.47 -1.79 23.04
N TYR A 167 11.26 -2.67 22.06
CA TYR A 167 11.97 -3.94 21.96
C TYR A 167 13.48 -3.72 21.76
N ASN A 168 13.84 -2.83 20.82
CA ASN A 168 15.22 -2.50 20.53
C ASN A 168 15.95 -1.84 21.72
N ASP A 169 15.28 -0.94 22.44
CA ASP A 169 15.79 -0.32 23.65
C ASP A 169 16.05 -1.38 24.73
N HIS A 170 15.09 -2.28 24.96
CA HIS A 170 15.25 -3.35 25.93
C HIS A 170 16.38 -4.33 25.54
N ARG A 171 16.53 -4.62 24.25
CA ARG A 171 17.64 -5.43 23.70
C ARG A 171 18.98 -4.74 23.92
N SER A 172 19.05 -3.44 23.66
CA SER A 172 20.26 -2.61 23.83
C SER A 172 20.65 -2.50 25.30
N ASP A 173 19.70 -2.22 26.20
CA ASP A 173 19.90 -2.18 27.64
C ASP A 173 20.40 -3.51 28.20
N SER A 174 19.82 -4.62 27.74
CA SER A 174 20.25 -5.96 28.13
C SER A 174 21.69 -6.24 27.72
N LEU A 175 22.09 -5.81 26.52
CA LEU A 175 23.46 -5.92 26.04
C LEU A 175 24.43 -5.05 26.84
N GLU A 176 24.04 -3.81 27.15
CA GLU A 176 24.86 -2.89 27.93
C GLU A 176 25.08 -3.42 29.37
N ARG A 177 24.04 -3.93 30.02
CA ARG A 177 24.17 -4.55 31.35
C ARG A 177 25.10 -5.76 31.34
N LYS A 178 25.01 -6.62 30.31
CA LYS A 178 25.91 -7.77 30.14
C LYS A 178 27.37 -7.31 29.94
N SER A 179 27.59 -6.29 29.13
CA SER A 179 28.91 -5.70 28.92
C SER A 179 29.51 -5.15 30.21
N LYS A 180 28.74 -4.33 30.96
CA LYS A 180 29.14 -3.81 32.27
C LYS A 180 29.45 -4.92 33.28
N MET A 181 28.71 -6.02 33.26
CA MET A 181 28.96 -7.16 34.14
C MET A 181 30.25 -7.90 33.79
N GLN A 182 30.53 -8.12 32.50
CA GLN A 182 31.79 -8.74 32.06
C GLN A 182 33.00 -7.87 32.43
N ASP A 183 32.93 -6.56 32.21
CA ASP A 183 34.00 -5.62 32.57
C ASP A 183 34.30 -5.65 34.07
N ARG A 184 33.27 -5.70 34.92
CA ARG A 184 33.43 -5.86 36.38
C ARG A 184 34.09 -7.18 36.78
N ILE A 185 33.77 -8.28 36.09
CA ILE A 185 34.37 -9.59 36.35
C ILE A 185 35.86 -9.58 35.98
N LEU A 186 36.20 -9.10 34.78
CA LEU A 186 37.60 -8.96 34.31
C LEU A 186 38.43 -8.13 35.29
N LYS A 187 37.89 -6.97 35.72
CA LYS A 187 38.56 -6.08 36.68
C LYS A 187 38.75 -6.72 38.06
N THR A 188 37.88 -7.67 38.44
CA THR A 188 38.01 -8.40 39.72
C THR A 188 39.06 -9.53 39.63
N VAL A 189 39.25 -10.10 38.44
CA VAL A 189 40.25 -11.14 38.19
C VAL A 189 41.67 -10.55 38.09
N GLU A 190 41.86 -9.33 37.57
CA GLU A 190 43.18 -8.69 37.52
C GLU A 190 43.72 -8.18 38.86
N ILE A 191 42.87 -8.09 39.89
CA ILE A 191 43.22 -7.57 41.23
C ILE A 191 43.54 -8.70 42.22
N ASN A 192 43.34 -9.98 41.85
CA ASN A 192 43.73 -11.15 42.64
C ASN A 192 44.95 -11.85 42.04
#